data_AF-A0A3N5ZAY9-F1
#
_entry.id   AF-A0A3N5ZAY9-F1
#
_cell.length_a   1.000
_cell.length_b   1.000
_cell.length_c   1.000
_cell.angle_alpha   90.00
_cell.angle_beta   90.00
_cell.angle_gamma   90.00
#
_symmetry.space_group_name_H-M   'P 1'
#
loop_
_entity.id
_entity.type
_entity.pdbx_description
1 polymer ?
#
loop_
_entity_poly.entity_id
_entity_poly.type
_entity_poly.pdbx_seq_one_letter_code
_entity_poly.pdbx_strand_id
1 'polypeptide(L)'
;MRFRIPALLLLLASVLASATLRADEGMWTFDNPPVKQLQERYGFTPTQAWLDHVRLASVRFNDGGSGSFISPNGLILTNHHVAVGQLQKLSTAGKDLVSLGFYAKDFGAELKCPDLELNILQSMEDVTDRVRSVVKPGMSELDALKARKAEIARIEKESLDKTGLRSNVVSLYHDGEFWLYRYKKYTDVRLVMAPERQAAYFGGDYDNFTYPRYDLDMAFFRAYENDKPVKSPQYLKWNSKGADDGELVFVSGNPGSTDRLFTYDQLEFLRDVSYPMILKMIDWRIRILRDYGKQGQEQERQALIEIFGYENAKKAYNGEYQGLLDEQLMAERKKQEADFRAKIGANPEWQKQFGGAWDTIKTLTTKRAQVAKPRFYRGLFTRSDLTQLARTLVFYVIETKKPDGDRLDGYHESDLDALRFQLFSPAPLYPEMEKAVVAGMLKLAIEELGPDDPFLKAILNGQTPQQLASQVIGQTKLTDPALRKSLAEGGEAAVRKSADPLVQ
;
A
#
# COMPACT_ATOMS: atom_id res chain seq x y z
N MET A 1 18.15 52.89 -37.45
CA MET A 1 16.84 52.48 -36.89
C MET A 1 16.30 51.33 -37.73
N ARG A 2 15.65 50.33 -37.11
CA ARG A 2 15.10 49.07 -37.71
C ARG A 2 16.16 47.96 -37.85
N PHE A 3 16.05 46.73 -37.36
CA PHE A 3 15.01 45.95 -36.66
C PHE A 3 15.71 45.09 -35.57
N ARG A 4 15.44 45.33 -34.28
CA ARG A 4 15.86 44.45 -33.16
C ARG A 4 14.71 44.24 -32.16
N ILE A 5 13.50 44.03 -32.69
CA ILE A 5 12.28 43.85 -31.89
C ILE A 5 11.56 42.50 -32.11
N PRO A 6 11.81 41.65 -33.15
CA PRO A 6 10.98 40.44 -33.30
C PRO A 6 11.39 39.27 -32.39
N ALA A 7 12.66 39.17 -31.96
CA ALA A 7 13.12 38.03 -31.15
C ALA A 7 12.72 38.12 -29.66
N LEU A 8 12.64 39.34 -29.10
CA LEU A 8 12.27 39.53 -27.69
C LEU A 8 10.76 39.32 -27.46
N LEU A 9 9.93 39.65 -28.46
CA LEU A 9 8.48 39.43 -28.40
C LEU A 9 8.09 37.95 -28.58
N LEU A 10 8.85 37.18 -29.37
CA LEU A 10 8.68 35.73 -29.48
C LEU A 10 9.09 34.99 -28.20
N LEU A 11 10.14 35.44 -27.50
CA LEU A 11 10.54 34.88 -26.21
C LEU A 11 9.55 35.23 -25.08
N LEU A 12 8.98 36.44 -25.09
CA LEU A 12 7.95 36.85 -24.11
C LEU A 12 6.62 36.11 -24.34
N ALA A 13 6.26 35.83 -25.60
CA ALA A 13 5.07 35.06 -25.96
C ALA A 13 5.19 33.59 -25.54
N SER A 14 6.38 32.98 -25.59
CA SER A 14 6.59 31.61 -25.08
C SER A 14 6.58 31.51 -23.55
N VAL A 15 6.87 32.60 -22.83
CA VAL A 15 6.78 32.63 -21.35
C VAL A 15 5.34 32.90 -20.88
N LEU A 16 4.53 33.62 -21.67
CA LEU A 16 3.12 33.89 -21.38
C LEU A 16 2.16 32.79 -21.86
N ALA A 17 2.60 31.89 -22.76
CA ALA A 17 1.84 30.73 -23.22
C ALA A 17 2.08 29.45 -22.40
N SER A 18 2.87 29.53 -21.33
CA SER A 18 2.79 28.58 -20.22
C SER A 18 1.50 28.85 -19.46
N ALA A 19 0.35 28.62 -20.12
CA ALA A 19 -0.88 28.31 -19.42
C ALA A 19 -0.47 27.25 -18.40
N THR A 20 -0.64 27.58 -17.13
CA THR A 20 -0.36 26.65 -16.06
C THR A 20 -1.23 25.43 -16.30
N LEU A 21 -0.69 24.43 -16.98
CA LEU A 21 -1.21 23.07 -17.03
C LEU A 21 -1.04 22.54 -15.61
N ARG A 22 -1.90 23.02 -14.72
CA ARG A 22 -2.16 22.38 -13.46
C ARG A 22 -3.03 21.20 -13.85
N ALA A 23 -2.51 19.99 -13.69
CA ALA A 23 -3.38 18.84 -13.59
C ALA A 23 -4.47 19.18 -12.57
N ASP A 24 -5.72 18.88 -12.89
CA ASP A 24 -6.81 19.07 -11.96
C ASP A 24 -6.52 18.25 -10.69
N GLU A 25 -6.36 18.94 -9.56
CA GLU A 25 -6.11 18.27 -8.30
C GLU A 25 -7.37 17.50 -7.89
N GLY A 26 -7.24 16.18 -7.70
CA GLY A 26 -8.28 15.38 -7.07
C GLY A 26 -8.15 13.90 -7.38
N MET A 27 -8.46 13.08 -6.39
CA MET A 27 -8.69 11.65 -6.55
C MET A 27 -10.17 11.41 -6.28
N TRP A 28 -10.94 11.19 -7.34
CA TRP A 28 -12.40 11.18 -7.30
C TRP A 28 -12.92 9.74 -7.27
N THR A 29 -13.94 9.48 -6.46
CA THR A 29 -14.60 8.17 -6.43
C THR A 29 -15.53 8.02 -7.64
N PHE A 30 -15.88 6.77 -7.98
CA PHE A 30 -16.78 6.49 -9.10
C PHE A 30 -18.23 6.94 -8.84
N ASP A 31 -18.63 7.02 -7.56
CA ASP A 31 -19.93 7.54 -7.10
C ASP A 31 -19.99 9.07 -7.04
N ASN A 32 -18.84 9.76 -6.95
CA ASN A 32 -18.77 11.21 -6.88
C ASN A 32 -17.76 11.82 -7.89
N PRO A 33 -17.96 11.59 -9.20
CA PRO A 33 -17.09 12.18 -10.22
C PRO A 33 -17.30 13.71 -10.30
N PRO A 34 -16.26 14.49 -10.67
CA PRO A 34 -16.31 15.95 -10.76
C PRO A 34 -17.00 16.41 -12.05
N VAL A 35 -18.26 16.00 -12.26
CA VAL A 35 -18.99 16.17 -13.54
C VAL A 35 -19.02 17.61 -14.00
N LYS A 36 -19.29 18.54 -13.07
CA LYS A 36 -19.37 19.97 -13.39
C LYS A 36 -18.02 20.48 -13.89
N GLN A 37 -16.93 20.16 -13.18
CA GLN A 37 -15.58 20.59 -13.59
C GLN A 37 -15.20 19.97 -14.94
N LEU A 38 -15.50 18.69 -15.15
CA LEU A 38 -15.19 18.00 -16.41
C LEU A 38 -15.93 18.61 -17.60
N GLN A 39 -17.21 18.95 -17.41
CA GLN A 39 -18.00 19.58 -18.45
C GLN A 39 -17.53 21.00 -18.76
N GLU A 40 -17.28 21.82 -17.74
CA GLU A 40 -16.88 23.22 -17.91
C GLU A 40 -15.48 23.36 -18.54
N ARG A 41 -14.55 22.48 -18.18
CA ARG A 41 -13.14 22.58 -18.61
C ARG A 41 -12.85 21.81 -19.89
N TYR A 42 -13.48 20.64 -20.05
CA TYR A 42 -13.14 19.69 -21.11
C TYR A 42 -14.32 19.32 -22.00
N GLY A 43 -15.52 19.86 -21.75
CA GLY A 43 -16.71 19.51 -22.51
C GLY A 43 -17.13 18.04 -22.37
N PHE A 44 -16.65 17.35 -21.33
CA PHE A 44 -16.89 15.93 -21.11
C PHE A 44 -17.81 15.71 -19.91
N THR A 45 -18.89 14.95 -20.12
CA THR A 45 -19.76 14.46 -19.05
C THR A 45 -19.68 12.94 -19.01
N PRO A 46 -19.12 12.32 -17.96
CA PRO A 46 -19.10 10.87 -17.84
C PRO A 46 -20.52 10.34 -17.67
N THR A 47 -20.91 9.37 -18.50
CA THR A 47 -22.15 8.63 -18.30
C THR A 47 -21.95 7.52 -17.26
N GLN A 48 -23.03 7.05 -16.64
CA GLN A 48 -22.95 5.90 -15.74
C GLN A 48 -22.35 4.66 -16.42
N ALA A 49 -22.75 4.40 -17.68
CA ALA A 49 -22.20 3.28 -18.45
C ALA A 49 -20.69 3.41 -18.68
N TRP A 50 -20.17 4.64 -18.87
CA TRP A 50 -18.74 4.88 -18.98
C TRP A 50 -18.01 4.65 -17.66
N LEU A 51 -18.56 5.15 -16.54
CA LEU A 51 -18.00 4.94 -15.20
C LEU A 51 -17.96 3.45 -14.85
N ASP A 52 -19.04 2.72 -15.14
CA ASP A 52 -19.12 1.27 -14.92
C ASP A 52 -18.13 0.49 -15.80
N HIS A 53 -17.98 0.87 -17.07
CA HIS A 53 -17.00 0.28 -17.97
C HIS A 53 -15.58 0.43 -17.41
N VAL A 54 -15.19 1.65 -17.04
CA VAL A 54 -13.85 1.93 -16.49
C VAL A 54 -13.66 1.17 -15.17
N ARG A 55 -14.59 1.30 -14.22
CA ARG A 55 -14.54 0.64 -12.91
C ARG A 55 -14.40 -0.88 -13.00
N LEU A 56 -15.18 -1.53 -13.88
CA LEU A 56 -15.17 -2.98 -14.04
C LEU A 56 -13.98 -3.48 -14.86
N ALA A 57 -13.35 -2.61 -15.66
CA ALA A 57 -12.10 -2.92 -16.35
C ALA A 57 -10.87 -2.68 -15.45
N SER A 58 -10.95 -1.81 -14.43
CA SER A 58 -9.86 -1.55 -13.48
C SER A 58 -9.63 -2.74 -12.54
N VAL A 59 -8.36 -3.03 -12.27
CA VAL A 59 -7.91 -4.15 -11.44
C VAL A 59 -7.07 -3.62 -10.27
N ARG A 60 -7.40 -4.02 -9.05
CA ARG A 60 -6.53 -3.81 -7.88
C ARG A 60 -5.63 -5.02 -7.67
N PHE A 61 -4.31 -4.79 -7.66
CA PHE A 61 -3.33 -5.78 -7.24
C PHE A 61 -3.19 -5.73 -5.72
N ASN A 62 -3.49 -6.83 -5.03
CA ASN A 62 -3.53 -6.84 -3.57
C ASN A 62 -2.14 -6.88 -2.92
N ASP A 63 -1.08 -7.14 -3.70
CA ASP A 63 0.32 -6.95 -3.33
C ASP A 63 0.85 -5.54 -3.65
N GLY A 64 -0.02 -4.65 -4.15
CA GLY A 64 0.26 -3.24 -4.40
C GLY A 64 0.26 -2.92 -5.90
N GLY A 65 -0.44 -1.84 -6.28
CA GLY A 65 -0.51 -1.38 -7.65
C GLY A 65 -1.91 -1.51 -8.27
N SER A 66 -2.01 -1.05 -9.52
CA SER A 66 -3.25 -1.08 -10.30
C SER A 66 -2.95 -1.62 -11.70
N GLY A 67 -3.96 -2.25 -12.31
CA GLY A 67 -3.91 -2.66 -13.70
C GLY A 67 -5.29 -2.56 -14.34
N SER A 68 -5.42 -3.13 -15.53
CA SER A 68 -6.71 -3.18 -16.24
C SER A 68 -6.87 -4.44 -17.08
N PHE A 69 -8.08 -4.96 -17.18
CA PHE A 69 -8.42 -5.92 -18.23
C PHE A 69 -8.28 -5.23 -19.59
N ILE A 70 -7.58 -5.87 -20.52
CA ILE A 70 -7.31 -5.37 -21.87
C ILE A 70 -7.74 -6.35 -22.98
N SER A 71 -8.47 -7.40 -22.62
CA SER A 71 -9.02 -8.38 -23.56
C SER A 71 -10.32 -8.97 -23.01
N PRO A 72 -11.13 -9.66 -23.83
CA PRO A 72 -12.31 -10.37 -23.34
C PRO A 72 -12.00 -11.67 -22.57
N ASN A 73 -10.74 -12.12 -22.55
CA ASN A 73 -10.31 -13.40 -21.97
C ASN A 73 -9.34 -13.20 -20.79
N GLY A 74 -9.61 -12.20 -19.95
CA GLY A 74 -8.95 -12.03 -18.66
C GLY A 74 -7.50 -11.54 -18.72
N LEU A 75 -6.96 -11.17 -19.89
CA LEU A 75 -5.64 -10.54 -20.00
C LEU A 75 -5.64 -9.18 -19.31
N ILE A 76 -4.63 -8.95 -18.48
CA ILE A 76 -4.48 -7.78 -17.63
C ILE A 76 -3.14 -7.11 -17.91
N LEU A 77 -3.16 -5.79 -18.10
CA LEU A 77 -1.96 -4.95 -18.18
C LEU A 77 -1.72 -4.27 -16.83
N THR A 78 -0.47 -4.25 -16.39
CA THR A 78 0.03 -3.51 -15.22
C THR A 78 1.47 -3.05 -15.48
N ASN A 79 2.10 -2.38 -14.52
CA ASN A 79 3.51 -2.05 -14.58
C ASN A 79 4.41 -3.26 -14.27
N HIS A 80 5.63 -3.27 -14.81
CA HIS A 80 6.62 -4.29 -14.48
C HIS A 80 7.01 -4.21 -13.00
N HIS A 81 7.16 -3.01 -12.43
CA HIS A 81 7.47 -2.87 -11.00
C HIS A 81 6.37 -3.41 -10.08
N VAL A 82 5.10 -3.47 -10.54
CA VAL A 82 4.01 -4.16 -9.83
C VAL A 82 4.17 -5.67 -9.94
N ALA A 83 4.57 -6.16 -11.13
CA ALA A 83 4.77 -7.58 -11.38
C ALA A 83 6.02 -8.16 -10.68
N VAL A 84 7.04 -7.33 -10.42
CA VAL A 84 8.41 -7.79 -10.13
C VAL A 84 8.51 -8.67 -8.88
N GLY A 85 7.65 -8.45 -7.89
CA GLY A 85 7.56 -9.33 -6.72
C GLY A 85 7.15 -10.75 -7.10
N GLN A 86 6.21 -10.91 -8.02
CA GLN A 86 5.79 -12.22 -8.54
C GLN A 86 6.86 -12.84 -9.44
N LEU A 87 7.56 -12.04 -10.26
CA LEU A 87 8.70 -12.53 -11.03
C LEU A 87 9.78 -13.11 -10.11
N GLN A 88 10.12 -12.41 -9.02
CA GLN A 88 11.11 -12.90 -8.05
C GLN A 88 10.64 -14.20 -7.39
N LYS A 89 9.37 -14.28 -6.96
CA LYS A 89 8.80 -15.49 -6.32
C LYS A 89 8.76 -16.69 -7.27
N LEU A 90 8.59 -16.47 -8.57
CA LEU A 90 8.61 -17.50 -9.62
C LEU A 90 10.02 -17.83 -10.13
N SER A 91 11.03 -17.08 -9.69
CA SER A 91 12.43 -17.28 -10.10
C SER A 91 13.12 -18.34 -9.25
N THR A 92 14.12 -18.98 -9.82
CA THR A 92 15.02 -19.92 -9.13
C THR A 92 16.47 -19.54 -9.42
N ALA A 93 17.43 -20.16 -8.72
CA ALA A 93 18.86 -19.93 -8.95
C ALA A 93 19.30 -20.19 -10.42
N GLY A 94 18.60 -21.08 -11.14
CA GLY A 94 18.86 -21.36 -12.56
C GLY A 94 17.94 -20.63 -13.54
N LYS A 95 16.95 -19.87 -13.04
CA LYS A 95 15.94 -19.18 -13.86
C LYS A 95 15.53 -17.87 -13.18
N ASP A 96 16.27 -16.81 -13.47
CA ASP A 96 15.97 -15.47 -12.99
C ASP A 96 15.01 -14.75 -13.96
N LEU A 97 13.72 -14.82 -13.68
CA LEU A 97 12.69 -14.16 -14.50
C LEU A 97 12.77 -12.64 -14.42
N VAL A 98 13.27 -12.08 -13.30
CA VAL A 98 13.42 -10.62 -13.17
C VAL A 98 14.45 -10.13 -14.17
N SER A 99 15.60 -10.80 -14.24
CA SER A 99 16.65 -10.44 -15.19
C SER A 99 16.26 -10.74 -16.64
N LEU A 100 15.75 -11.95 -16.89
CA LEU A 100 15.56 -12.50 -18.24
C LEU A 100 14.19 -12.18 -18.86
N GLY A 101 13.27 -11.60 -18.10
CA GLY A 101 11.88 -11.46 -18.52
C GLY A 101 11.17 -12.82 -18.66
N PHE A 102 9.97 -12.77 -19.21
CA PHE A 102 9.14 -13.94 -19.44
C PHE A 102 8.13 -13.70 -20.57
N TYR A 103 7.80 -14.75 -21.33
CA TYR A 103 6.72 -14.72 -22.32
C TYR A 103 6.11 -16.12 -22.49
N ALA A 104 4.79 -16.21 -22.25
CA ALA A 104 3.99 -17.40 -22.52
C ALA A 104 3.41 -17.33 -23.94
N LYS A 105 3.75 -18.33 -24.77
CA LYS A 105 3.27 -18.44 -26.16
C LYS A 105 1.78 -18.84 -26.26
N ASP A 106 1.27 -19.50 -25.24
CA ASP A 106 -0.10 -20.01 -25.14
C ASP A 106 -0.54 -20.08 -23.66
N PHE A 107 -1.83 -20.34 -23.42
CA PHE A 107 -2.41 -20.40 -22.07
C PHE A 107 -1.77 -21.46 -21.17
N GLY A 108 -1.26 -22.56 -21.74
CA GLY A 108 -0.63 -23.64 -20.98
C GLY A 108 0.77 -23.30 -20.50
N ALA A 109 1.43 -22.33 -21.13
CA ALA A 109 2.74 -21.85 -20.75
C ALA A 109 2.71 -20.75 -19.66
N GLU A 110 1.55 -20.19 -19.33
CA GLU A 110 1.40 -19.12 -18.34
C GLU A 110 1.73 -19.61 -16.92
N LEU A 111 2.52 -18.84 -16.16
CA LEU A 111 3.03 -19.28 -14.85
C LEU A 111 2.12 -18.81 -13.72
N LYS A 112 1.54 -19.74 -12.97
CA LYS A 112 0.67 -19.42 -11.83
C LYS A 112 1.45 -18.76 -10.70
N CYS A 113 1.02 -17.55 -10.31
CA CYS A 113 1.58 -16.82 -9.18
C CYS A 113 1.21 -17.52 -7.85
N PRO A 114 2.15 -17.62 -6.89
CA PRO A 114 1.92 -18.35 -5.64
C PRO A 114 0.89 -17.69 -4.72
N ASP A 115 0.83 -16.36 -4.72
CA ASP A 115 0.06 -15.58 -3.74
C ASP A 115 -0.46 -14.24 -4.27
N LEU A 116 -0.63 -14.10 -5.58
CA LEU A 116 -1.22 -12.90 -6.17
C LEU A 116 -2.75 -12.95 -6.11
N GLU A 117 -3.35 -11.97 -5.45
CA GLU A 117 -4.79 -11.75 -5.44
C GLU A 117 -5.13 -10.48 -6.24
N LEU A 118 -6.10 -10.58 -7.13
CA LEU A 118 -6.67 -9.45 -7.87
C LEU A 118 -8.10 -9.18 -7.41
N ASN A 119 -8.45 -7.89 -7.30
CA ASN A 119 -9.78 -7.46 -6.87
C ASN A 119 -10.39 -6.49 -7.89
N ILE A 120 -11.63 -6.77 -8.31
CA ILE A 120 -12.40 -5.94 -9.24
C ILE A 120 -13.61 -5.37 -8.49
N LEU A 121 -13.69 -4.04 -8.39
CA LEU A 121 -14.78 -3.37 -7.69
C LEU A 121 -16.10 -3.57 -8.43
N GLN A 122 -17.03 -4.34 -7.86
CA GLN A 122 -18.32 -4.71 -8.47
C GLN A 122 -19.44 -3.74 -8.12
N SER A 123 -19.44 -3.19 -6.91
CA SER A 123 -20.43 -2.20 -6.46
C SER A 123 -19.91 -1.42 -5.26
N MET A 124 -20.48 -0.24 -5.05
CA MET A 124 -20.25 0.61 -3.88
C MET A 124 -21.62 0.99 -3.31
N GLU A 125 -21.73 1.11 -1.99
CA GLU A 125 -22.97 1.49 -1.31
C GLU A 125 -22.63 2.38 -0.12
N ASP A 126 -23.26 3.56 -0.04
CA ASP A 126 -23.13 4.43 1.12
C ASP A 126 -23.83 3.79 2.32
N VAL A 127 -23.06 3.52 3.37
CA VAL A 127 -23.54 2.95 4.63
C VAL A 127 -23.29 3.89 5.80
N THR A 128 -23.04 5.18 5.53
CA THR A 128 -22.70 6.21 6.51
C THR A 128 -23.75 6.32 7.60
N ASP A 129 -25.02 6.44 7.24
CA ASP A 129 -26.11 6.55 8.21
C ASP A 129 -26.23 5.30 9.09
N ARG A 130 -26.03 4.13 8.50
CA ARG A 130 -26.06 2.85 9.22
C ARG A 130 -24.95 2.78 10.27
N VAL A 131 -23.71 3.11 9.90
CA VAL A 131 -22.56 3.13 10.82
C VAL A 131 -22.69 4.24 11.87
N ARG A 132 -23.26 5.41 11.53
CA ARG A 132 -23.46 6.50 12.49
C ARG A 132 -24.56 6.22 13.50
N SER A 133 -25.61 5.50 13.08
CA SER A 133 -26.80 5.25 13.93
C SER A 133 -26.51 4.45 15.20
N VAL A 134 -25.41 3.68 15.24
CA VAL A 134 -25.04 2.89 16.43
C VAL A 134 -24.36 3.72 17.52
N VAL A 135 -23.88 4.92 17.19
CA VAL A 135 -23.27 5.85 18.14
C VAL A 135 -24.37 6.67 18.81
N LYS A 136 -24.63 6.40 20.09
CA LYS A 136 -25.69 7.06 20.87
C LYS A 136 -25.13 8.24 21.67
N PRO A 137 -25.94 9.28 21.94
CA PRO A 137 -25.54 10.35 22.86
C PRO A 137 -25.10 9.80 24.22
N GLY A 138 -24.00 10.32 24.74
CA GLY A 138 -23.45 9.93 26.06
C GLY A 138 -22.52 8.72 26.05
N MET A 139 -22.28 8.07 24.91
CA MET A 139 -21.22 7.06 24.79
C MET A 139 -19.84 7.68 25.02
N SER A 140 -18.94 6.94 25.66
CA SER A 140 -17.52 7.30 25.69
C SER A 140 -16.92 7.18 24.27
N GLU A 141 -15.82 7.90 24.00
CA GLU A 141 -15.15 7.81 22.69
C GLU A 141 -14.73 6.38 22.34
N LEU A 142 -14.28 5.61 23.34
CA LEU A 142 -13.88 4.22 23.17
C LEU A 142 -15.09 3.32 22.85
N ASP A 143 -16.21 3.50 23.53
CA ASP A 143 -17.42 2.71 23.28
C ASP A 143 -18.03 3.07 21.91
N ALA A 144 -18.00 4.34 21.54
CA ALA A 144 -18.43 4.79 20.21
C ALA A 144 -17.55 4.19 19.10
N LEU A 145 -16.23 4.12 19.31
CA LEU A 145 -15.31 3.47 18.37
C LEU A 145 -15.61 1.97 18.26
N LYS A 146 -15.78 1.27 19.39
CA LYS A 146 -16.13 -0.17 19.39
C LYS A 146 -17.47 -0.42 18.69
N ALA A 147 -18.49 0.40 18.96
CA ALA A 147 -19.79 0.28 18.32
C ALA A 147 -19.69 0.43 16.80
N ARG A 148 -18.95 1.44 16.30
CA ARG A 148 -18.71 1.60 14.85
C ARG A 148 -17.99 0.41 14.24
N LYS A 149 -16.92 -0.07 14.87
CA LYS A 149 -16.16 -1.24 14.39
C LYS A 149 -17.02 -2.50 14.33
N ALA A 150 -17.83 -2.74 15.36
CA ALA A 150 -18.75 -3.86 15.39
C ALA A 150 -19.82 -3.77 14.29
N GLU A 151 -20.36 -2.58 14.03
CA GLU A 151 -21.33 -2.37 12.96
C GLU A 151 -20.70 -2.53 11.57
N ILE A 152 -19.48 -2.04 11.38
CA ILE A 152 -18.72 -2.25 10.14
C ILE A 152 -18.52 -3.74 9.87
N ALA A 153 -18.01 -4.50 10.85
CA ALA A 153 -17.82 -5.94 10.72
C ALA A 153 -19.14 -6.66 10.38
N ARG A 154 -20.25 -6.24 11.01
CA ARG A 154 -21.58 -6.76 10.72
C ARG A 154 -22.02 -6.48 9.27
N ILE A 155 -21.84 -5.26 8.78
CA ILE A 155 -22.14 -4.87 7.39
C ILE A 155 -21.34 -5.73 6.41
N GLU A 156 -20.04 -5.87 6.64
CA GLU A 156 -19.14 -6.64 5.77
C GLU A 156 -19.53 -8.11 5.73
N LYS A 157 -19.80 -8.70 6.90
CA LYS A 157 -20.23 -10.09 7.02
C LYS A 157 -21.58 -10.34 6.34
N GLU A 158 -22.58 -9.51 6.60
CA GLU A 158 -23.90 -9.63 5.96
C GLU A 158 -23.79 -9.56 4.42
N SER A 159 -22.94 -8.66 3.93
CA SER A 159 -22.68 -8.51 2.50
C SER A 159 -21.95 -9.73 1.92
N LEU A 160 -20.94 -10.24 2.61
CA LEU A 160 -20.23 -11.45 2.22
C LEU A 160 -21.19 -12.64 2.13
N ASP A 161 -21.99 -12.88 3.18
CA ASP A 161 -22.95 -13.99 3.25
C ASP A 161 -23.98 -13.92 2.11
N LYS A 162 -24.43 -12.70 1.76
CA LYS A 162 -25.43 -12.47 0.72
C LYS A 162 -24.88 -12.60 -0.70
N THR A 163 -23.65 -12.17 -0.94
CA THR A 163 -23.11 -11.96 -2.30
C THR A 163 -21.96 -12.89 -2.67
N GLY A 164 -21.28 -13.47 -1.68
CA GLY A 164 -20.02 -14.18 -1.86
C GLY A 164 -18.85 -13.28 -2.29
N LEU A 165 -19.05 -11.96 -2.36
CA LEU A 165 -18.02 -11.00 -2.73
C LEU A 165 -17.24 -10.55 -1.51
N ARG A 166 -15.93 -10.33 -1.70
CA ARG A 166 -15.10 -9.66 -0.68
C ARG A 166 -15.71 -8.30 -0.41
N SER A 167 -16.08 -8.05 0.84
CA SER A 167 -16.89 -6.90 1.24
C SER A 167 -16.11 -6.11 2.28
N ASN A 168 -15.77 -4.86 1.97
CA ASN A 168 -15.01 -4.00 2.87
C ASN A 168 -15.72 -2.65 2.99
N VAL A 169 -15.96 -2.18 4.22
CA VAL A 169 -16.40 -0.81 4.47
C VAL A 169 -15.16 0.08 4.47
N VAL A 170 -15.10 0.97 3.50
CA VAL A 170 -14.06 1.98 3.33
C VAL A 170 -14.49 3.25 4.05
N SER A 171 -13.62 3.76 4.93
CA SER A 171 -13.78 5.09 5.51
C SER A 171 -13.21 6.15 4.57
N LEU A 172 -14.01 7.15 4.23
CA LEU A 172 -13.62 8.31 3.42
C LEU A 172 -13.65 9.57 4.28
N TYR A 173 -12.80 10.54 3.94
CA TYR A 173 -12.75 11.86 4.59
C TYR A 173 -12.54 11.79 6.12
N HIS A 174 -11.64 10.91 6.59
CA HIS A 174 -11.38 10.67 8.01
C HIS A 174 -12.66 10.32 8.81
N ASP A 175 -13.36 9.25 8.40
CA ASP A 175 -14.65 8.80 8.97
C ASP A 175 -15.81 9.79 8.71
N GLY A 176 -15.62 10.72 7.77
CA GLY A 176 -16.66 11.61 7.28
C GLY A 176 -17.74 10.88 6.48
N GLU A 177 -17.38 9.76 5.83
CA GLU A 177 -18.31 8.85 5.16
C GLU A 177 -17.84 7.40 5.30
N PHE A 178 -18.77 6.45 5.21
CA PHE A 178 -18.50 5.03 5.23
C PHE A 178 -19.18 4.36 4.05
N TRP A 179 -18.41 3.69 3.20
CA TRP A 179 -18.91 3.06 1.98
C TRP A 179 -18.57 1.58 1.92
N LEU A 180 -19.56 0.73 1.71
CA LEU A 180 -19.39 -0.69 1.48
C LEU A 180 -18.97 -0.96 0.04
N TYR A 181 -17.72 -1.38 -0.15
CA TYR A 181 -17.17 -1.78 -1.44
C TYR A 181 -17.19 -3.31 -1.55
N ARG A 182 -17.73 -3.82 -2.66
CA ARG A 182 -17.80 -5.27 -2.94
C ARG A 182 -16.91 -5.61 -4.11
N TYR A 183 -16.02 -6.58 -3.94
CA TYR A 183 -15.02 -6.96 -4.91
C TYR A 183 -15.20 -8.40 -5.38
N LYS A 184 -15.09 -8.62 -6.69
CA LYS A 184 -14.84 -9.94 -7.25
C LYS A 184 -13.33 -10.22 -7.15
N LYS A 185 -13.00 -11.27 -6.39
CA LYS A 185 -11.64 -11.72 -6.13
C LYS A 185 -11.22 -12.80 -7.12
N TYR A 186 -9.97 -12.73 -7.60
CA TYR A 186 -9.30 -13.81 -8.34
C TYR A 186 -7.97 -14.16 -7.67
N THR A 187 -7.75 -15.45 -7.42
CA THR A 187 -6.53 -15.99 -6.80
C THR A 187 -5.79 -17.01 -7.68
N ASP A 188 -6.37 -17.42 -8.81
CA ASP A 188 -5.62 -18.04 -9.90
C ASP A 188 -5.24 -16.95 -10.90
N VAL A 189 -4.04 -16.41 -10.72
CA VAL A 189 -3.49 -15.34 -11.55
C VAL A 189 -2.18 -15.86 -12.12
N ARG A 190 -2.02 -15.73 -13.43
CA ARG A 190 -0.86 -16.29 -14.13
C ARG A 190 -0.09 -15.18 -14.83
N LEU A 191 1.22 -15.18 -14.67
CA LEU A 191 2.14 -14.33 -15.42
C LEU A 191 2.10 -14.76 -16.89
N VAL A 192 1.86 -13.80 -17.78
CA VAL A 192 1.79 -14.00 -19.22
C VAL A 192 3.06 -13.48 -19.88
N MET A 193 3.46 -12.26 -19.53
CA MET A 193 4.66 -11.66 -20.09
C MET A 193 5.19 -10.55 -19.19
N ALA A 194 6.50 -10.43 -19.14
CA ALA A 194 7.20 -9.29 -18.57
C ALA A 194 8.50 -9.11 -19.35
N PRO A 195 8.86 -7.88 -19.76
CA PRO A 195 10.14 -7.62 -20.42
C PRO A 195 11.31 -7.86 -19.43
N GLU A 196 12.52 -7.96 -19.96
CA GLU A 196 13.74 -7.97 -19.17
C GLU A 196 13.83 -6.71 -18.29
N ARG A 197 14.29 -6.84 -17.04
CA ARG A 197 14.42 -5.69 -16.14
C ARG A 197 15.24 -4.54 -16.72
N GLN A 198 16.22 -4.83 -17.58
CA GLN A 198 17.00 -3.76 -18.24
C GLN A 198 16.13 -2.85 -19.11
N ALA A 199 15.12 -3.39 -19.80
CA ALA A 199 14.17 -2.60 -20.56
C ALA A 199 13.11 -1.99 -19.63
N ALA A 200 12.61 -2.77 -18.67
CA ALA A 200 11.52 -2.38 -17.79
C ALA A 200 11.88 -1.32 -16.75
N TYR A 201 13.16 -1.24 -16.38
CA TYR A 201 13.72 -0.31 -15.41
C TYR A 201 14.94 0.41 -16.01
N PHE A 202 14.85 0.75 -17.30
CA PHE A 202 15.88 1.50 -18.02
C PHE A 202 16.16 2.83 -17.30
N GLY A 203 17.45 3.20 -17.20
CA GLY A 203 17.89 4.35 -16.41
C GLY A 203 17.95 4.14 -14.90
N GLY A 204 17.38 3.04 -14.40
CA GLY A 204 17.46 2.65 -13.00
C GLY A 204 16.86 3.68 -12.04
N ASP A 205 17.44 3.76 -10.83
CA ASP A 205 17.00 4.71 -9.80
C ASP A 205 17.33 6.17 -10.16
N TYR A 206 18.34 6.40 -11.01
CA TYR A 206 18.69 7.75 -11.47
C TYR A 206 17.50 8.41 -12.17
N ASP A 207 16.87 7.68 -13.10
CA ASP A 207 15.71 8.17 -13.84
C ASP A 207 14.40 8.09 -13.03
N ASN A 208 14.38 7.46 -11.84
CA ASN A 208 13.13 7.25 -11.10
C ASN A 208 12.53 8.61 -10.68
N PHE A 209 11.23 8.84 -10.78
CA PHE A 209 10.62 10.16 -10.54
C PHE A 209 11.22 11.33 -11.38
N THR A 210 11.77 11.07 -12.57
CA THR A 210 12.26 12.12 -13.48
C THR A 210 11.56 12.10 -14.83
N TYR A 211 11.69 13.21 -15.58
CA TYR A 211 11.30 13.34 -16.97
C TYR A 211 12.43 14.06 -17.73
N PRO A 212 12.81 13.65 -18.96
CA PRO A 212 12.25 12.55 -19.77
C PRO A 212 12.56 11.15 -19.21
N ARG A 213 11.73 10.17 -19.56
CA ARG A 213 11.78 8.77 -19.09
C ARG A 213 11.54 7.82 -20.27
N TYR A 214 12.27 6.71 -20.32
CA TYR A 214 12.33 5.83 -21.51
C TYR A 214 12.24 4.32 -21.19
N ASP A 215 11.76 3.95 -20.01
CA ASP A 215 11.60 2.54 -19.62
C ASP A 215 10.29 1.93 -20.15
N LEU A 216 10.32 0.62 -20.40
CA LEU A 216 9.16 -0.18 -20.78
C LEU A 216 8.53 -0.82 -19.53
N ASP A 217 8.04 0.01 -18.62
CA ASP A 217 7.50 -0.43 -17.33
C ASP A 217 6.09 -1.03 -17.48
N MET A 218 6.02 -2.24 -18.03
CA MET A 218 4.78 -2.97 -18.25
C MET A 218 4.92 -4.47 -18.04
N ALA A 219 3.83 -5.13 -17.66
CA ALA A 219 3.72 -6.57 -17.57
C ALA A 219 2.29 -7.03 -17.83
N PHE A 220 2.15 -8.27 -18.27
CA PHE A 220 0.89 -8.93 -18.52
C PHE A 220 0.65 -10.10 -17.58
N PHE A 221 -0.54 -10.11 -16.99
CA PHE A 221 -1.09 -11.24 -16.25
C PHE A 221 -2.39 -11.72 -16.90
N ARG A 222 -2.89 -12.88 -16.48
CA ARG A 222 -4.23 -13.33 -16.79
C ARG A 222 -4.92 -13.88 -15.56
N ALA A 223 -6.17 -13.48 -15.36
CA ALA A 223 -7.03 -14.05 -14.33
C ALA A 223 -7.71 -15.33 -14.83
N TYR A 224 -7.74 -16.35 -13.98
CA TYR A 224 -8.39 -17.64 -14.20
C TYR A 224 -9.44 -17.91 -13.11
N GLU A 225 -10.45 -18.69 -13.49
CA GLU A 225 -11.40 -19.27 -12.56
C GLU A 225 -11.73 -20.69 -13.05
N ASN A 226 -11.65 -21.68 -12.14
CA ASN A 226 -11.81 -23.09 -12.47
C ASN A 226 -10.91 -23.54 -13.65
N ASP A 227 -9.63 -23.13 -13.61
CA ASP A 227 -8.61 -23.40 -14.63
C ASP A 227 -8.95 -22.90 -16.05
N LYS A 228 -9.89 -21.96 -16.18
CA LYS A 228 -10.22 -21.31 -17.46
C LYS A 228 -9.96 -19.81 -17.39
N PRO A 229 -9.50 -19.18 -18.49
CA PRO A 229 -9.42 -17.73 -18.58
C PRO A 229 -10.75 -17.07 -18.21
N VAL A 230 -10.70 -16.08 -17.33
CA VAL A 230 -11.89 -15.32 -16.94
C VAL A 230 -12.45 -14.59 -18.16
N LYS A 231 -13.78 -14.60 -18.30
CA LYS A 231 -14.46 -13.74 -19.27
C LYS A 231 -14.56 -12.33 -18.71
N SER A 232 -13.95 -11.37 -19.40
CA SER A 232 -13.91 -9.96 -19.01
C SER A 232 -14.63 -9.10 -20.06
N PRO A 233 -15.97 -8.99 -20.00
CA PRO A 233 -16.74 -8.23 -20.99
C PRO A 233 -16.45 -6.73 -20.95
N GLN A 234 -16.03 -6.21 -19.80
CA GLN A 234 -15.52 -4.85 -19.62
C GLN A 234 -14.00 -4.93 -19.66
N TYR A 235 -13.40 -4.37 -20.73
CA TYR A 235 -11.96 -4.30 -20.91
C TYR A 235 -11.59 -3.04 -21.70
N LEU A 236 -10.43 -2.47 -21.41
CA LEU A 236 -9.92 -1.29 -22.09
C LEU A 236 -9.33 -1.68 -23.45
N LYS A 237 -9.55 -0.84 -24.46
CA LYS A 237 -9.03 -1.05 -25.81
C LYS A 237 -7.79 -0.21 -26.04
N TRP A 238 -6.80 -0.80 -26.70
CA TRP A 238 -5.57 -0.12 -27.07
C TRP A 238 -5.82 0.95 -28.15
N ASN A 239 -5.34 2.17 -27.92
CA ASN A 239 -5.22 3.19 -28.94
C ASN A 239 -3.78 3.23 -29.47
N SER A 240 -3.54 2.70 -30.66
CA SER A 240 -2.19 2.63 -31.25
C SER A 240 -1.62 3.97 -31.70
N LYS A 241 -2.43 5.04 -31.71
CA LYS A 241 -1.96 6.39 -32.03
C LYS A 241 -1.30 7.10 -30.85
N GLY A 242 -1.48 6.58 -29.63
CA GLY A 242 -1.10 7.29 -28.41
C GLY A 242 -2.07 8.42 -28.07
N ALA A 243 -1.68 9.24 -27.09
CA ALA A 243 -2.39 10.45 -26.71
C ALA A 243 -1.77 11.68 -27.39
N ASP A 244 -2.62 12.62 -27.81
CA ASP A 244 -2.20 13.91 -28.36
C ASP A 244 -1.95 14.95 -27.26
N ASP A 245 -1.18 16.00 -27.56
CA ASP A 245 -1.00 17.13 -26.63
C ASP A 245 -2.34 17.81 -26.32
N GLY A 246 -2.59 18.07 -25.05
CA GLY A 246 -3.85 18.63 -24.55
C GLY A 246 -5.06 17.66 -24.55
N GLU A 247 -4.87 16.38 -24.90
CA GLU A 247 -5.95 15.38 -24.82
C GLU A 247 -6.36 15.10 -23.36
N LEU A 248 -7.67 14.96 -23.12
CA LEU A 248 -8.20 14.59 -21.82
C LEU A 248 -7.90 13.12 -21.52
N VAL A 249 -7.05 12.88 -20.52
CA VAL A 249 -6.68 11.53 -20.07
C VAL A 249 -7.22 11.28 -18.66
N PHE A 250 -7.80 10.09 -18.45
CA PHE A 250 -8.22 9.61 -17.14
C PHE A 250 -7.33 8.46 -16.67
N VAL A 251 -7.00 8.48 -15.37
CA VAL A 251 -6.31 7.36 -14.71
C VAL A 251 -7.26 6.77 -13.67
N SER A 252 -7.67 5.52 -13.88
CA SER A 252 -8.43 4.74 -12.90
C SER A 252 -7.48 3.83 -12.13
N GLY A 253 -7.51 3.88 -10.81
CA GLY A 253 -6.62 3.06 -9.99
C GLY A 253 -7.02 3.04 -8.52
N ASN A 254 -6.15 2.46 -7.71
CA ASN A 254 -6.35 2.24 -6.29
C ASN A 254 -5.21 2.95 -5.53
N PRO A 255 -5.27 4.28 -5.37
CA PRO A 255 -4.28 5.00 -4.59
C PRO A 255 -4.30 4.47 -3.15
N GLY A 256 -3.12 4.23 -2.57
CA GLY A 256 -3.00 3.62 -1.24
C GLY A 256 -3.51 4.53 -0.12
N SER A 257 -2.93 5.73 0.00
CA SER A 257 -3.32 6.73 1.00
C SER A 257 -2.90 8.12 0.57
N THR A 258 -3.57 9.15 1.08
CA THR A 258 -3.13 10.54 0.97
C THR A 258 -3.44 11.29 2.25
N ASP A 259 -2.56 12.21 2.62
CA ASP A 259 -2.65 12.98 3.87
C ASP A 259 -2.95 14.46 3.60
N ARG A 260 -3.73 14.75 2.55
CA ARG A 260 -4.04 16.13 2.09
C ARG A 260 -4.73 17.00 3.15
N LEU A 261 -5.38 16.38 4.13
CA LEU A 261 -6.16 17.03 5.18
C LEU A 261 -5.42 17.09 6.54
N PHE A 262 -4.12 16.77 6.58
CA PHE A 262 -3.35 16.86 7.82
C PHE A 262 -3.29 18.29 8.32
N THR A 263 -3.43 18.45 9.64
CA THR A 263 -3.22 19.74 10.31
C THR A 263 -1.74 20.12 10.28
N TYR A 264 -1.45 21.41 10.49
CA TYR A 264 -0.09 21.92 10.57
C TYR A 264 0.73 21.19 11.66
N ASP A 265 0.15 20.95 12.84
CA ASP A 265 0.82 20.17 13.90
C ASP A 265 1.14 18.72 13.46
N GLN A 266 0.30 18.08 12.63
CA GLN A 266 0.59 16.75 12.09
C GLN A 266 1.72 16.79 11.05
N LEU A 267 1.77 17.83 10.21
CA LEU A 267 2.88 18.05 9.27
C LEU A 267 4.21 18.26 10.02
N GLU A 268 4.22 19.02 11.12
CA GLU A 268 5.40 19.16 11.98
C GLU A 268 5.80 17.83 12.62
N PHE A 269 4.85 17.01 13.06
CA PHE A 269 5.14 15.66 13.55
C PHE A 269 5.78 14.77 12.47
N LEU A 270 5.32 14.85 11.22
CA LEU A 270 5.95 14.13 10.11
C LEU A 270 7.41 14.58 9.93
N ARG A 271 7.62 15.90 9.86
CA ARG A 271 8.94 16.53 9.68
C ARG A 271 9.90 16.19 10.81
N ASP A 272 9.51 16.45 12.05
CA ASP A 272 10.44 16.50 13.18
C ASP A 272 10.63 15.14 13.85
N VAL A 273 9.70 14.20 13.62
CA VAL A 273 9.69 12.91 14.32
C VAL A 273 9.64 11.74 13.35
N SER A 274 8.61 11.66 12.50
CA SER A 274 8.33 10.44 11.73
C SER A 274 9.34 10.19 10.61
N TYR A 275 9.55 11.15 9.72
CA TYR A 275 10.34 10.98 8.50
C TYR A 275 11.82 10.75 8.78
N PRO A 276 12.47 11.44 9.75
CA PRO A 276 13.84 11.13 10.14
C PRO A 276 14.03 9.67 10.57
N MET A 277 13.11 9.10 11.36
CA MET A 277 13.18 7.70 11.78
C MET A 277 12.95 6.73 10.61
N ILE A 278 11.99 7.02 9.74
CA ILE A 278 11.70 6.20 8.55
C ILE A 278 12.91 6.17 7.62
N LEU A 279 13.46 7.34 7.27
CA LEU A 279 14.63 7.45 6.37
C LEU A 279 15.85 6.73 6.95
N LYS A 280 16.12 6.89 8.26
CA LYS A 280 17.21 6.17 8.92
C LYS A 280 17.04 4.65 8.86
N MET A 281 15.83 4.15 9.09
CA MET A 281 15.51 2.73 9.00
C MET A 281 15.65 2.20 7.58
N ILE A 282 15.18 2.94 6.58
CA ILE A 282 15.32 2.59 5.16
C ILE A 282 16.80 2.47 4.79
N ASP A 283 17.62 3.47 5.12
CA ASP A 283 19.06 3.45 4.86
C ASP A 283 19.76 2.26 5.52
N TRP A 284 19.38 1.95 6.75
CA TRP A 284 19.91 0.82 7.48
C TRP A 284 19.54 -0.51 6.82
N ARG A 285 18.29 -0.66 6.39
CA ARG A 285 17.79 -1.86 5.73
C ARG A 285 18.44 -2.09 4.37
N ILE A 286 18.63 -1.04 3.57
CA ILE A 286 19.37 -1.11 2.30
C ILE A 286 20.80 -1.60 2.54
N ARG A 287 21.49 -1.11 3.60
CA ARG A 287 22.85 -1.58 3.92
C ARG A 287 22.88 -3.07 4.27
N ILE A 288 21.97 -3.54 5.13
CA ILE A 288 21.87 -4.96 5.48
C ILE A 288 21.70 -5.82 4.23
N LEU A 289 20.76 -5.46 3.36
CA LEU A 289 20.44 -6.22 2.16
C LEU A 289 21.58 -6.20 1.14
N ARG A 290 22.27 -5.06 0.97
CA ARG A 290 23.46 -4.97 0.10
C ARG A 290 24.63 -5.78 0.66
N ASP A 291 24.83 -5.78 1.97
CA ASP A 291 25.88 -6.60 2.60
C ASP A 291 25.58 -8.10 2.49
N TYR A 292 24.30 -8.48 2.57
CA TYR A 292 23.85 -9.83 2.24
C TYR A 292 24.11 -10.19 0.77
N GLY A 293 23.72 -9.32 -0.15
CA GLY A 293 23.90 -9.52 -1.59
C GLY A 293 25.37 -9.71 -2.01
N LYS A 294 26.33 -9.06 -1.33
CA LYS A 294 27.78 -9.25 -1.57
C LYS A 294 28.27 -10.68 -1.34
N GLN A 295 27.50 -11.54 -0.69
CA GLN A 295 27.89 -12.93 -0.43
C GLN A 295 27.84 -13.81 -1.68
N GLY A 296 27.10 -13.41 -2.72
CA GLY A 296 27.04 -14.14 -3.98
C GLY A 296 25.87 -13.74 -4.87
N GLN A 297 25.90 -14.22 -6.12
CA GLN A 297 24.89 -13.89 -7.13
C GLN A 297 23.47 -14.28 -6.71
N GLU A 298 23.31 -15.41 -6.03
CA GLU A 298 21.99 -15.84 -5.55
C GLU A 298 21.48 -14.95 -4.41
N GLN A 299 22.36 -14.51 -3.49
CA GLN A 299 22.00 -13.57 -2.43
C GLN A 299 21.63 -12.20 -3.00
N GLU A 300 22.35 -11.75 -4.03
CA GLU A 300 22.02 -10.53 -4.77
C GLU A 300 20.63 -10.64 -5.39
N ARG A 301 20.33 -11.74 -6.08
CA ARG A 301 19.00 -12.01 -6.67
C ARG A 301 17.90 -11.99 -5.62
N GLN A 302 18.13 -12.61 -4.46
CA GLN A 302 17.15 -12.69 -3.37
C GLN A 302 16.85 -11.32 -2.75
N ALA A 303 17.87 -10.49 -2.54
CA ALA A 303 17.73 -9.17 -1.92
C ALA A 303 17.22 -8.08 -2.90
N LEU A 304 17.27 -8.35 -4.21
CA LEU A 304 17.12 -7.35 -5.24
C LEU A 304 15.83 -6.52 -5.13
N ILE A 305 14.68 -7.18 -4.99
CA ILE A 305 13.38 -6.49 -4.99
C ILE A 305 13.11 -5.77 -3.68
N GLU A 306 13.58 -6.28 -2.54
CA GLU A 306 13.53 -5.51 -1.30
C GLU A 306 14.38 -4.25 -1.39
N ILE A 307 15.61 -4.34 -1.92
CA ILE A 307 16.48 -3.16 -2.11
C ILE A 307 15.77 -2.14 -3.00
N PHE A 308 15.22 -2.57 -4.14
CA PHE A 308 14.49 -1.70 -5.05
C PHE A 308 13.31 -1.00 -4.36
N GLY A 309 12.49 -1.75 -3.61
CA GLY A 309 11.36 -1.18 -2.85
C GLY A 309 11.80 -0.14 -1.82
N TYR A 310 12.89 -0.40 -1.09
CA TYR A 310 13.44 0.54 -0.12
C TYR A 310 14.10 1.76 -0.77
N GLU A 311 14.78 1.62 -1.90
CA GLU A 311 15.34 2.75 -2.66
C GLU A 311 14.22 3.67 -3.19
N ASN A 312 13.16 3.08 -3.73
CA ASN A 312 11.98 3.82 -4.17
C ASN A 312 11.32 4.57 -3.00
N ALA A 313 11.10 3.89 -1.87
CA ALA A 313 10.57 4.50 -0.66
C ALA A 313 11.48 5.62 -0.15
N LYS A 314 12.80 5.43 -0.16
CA LYS A 314 13.78 6.46 0.23
C LYS A 314 13.61 7.71 -0.62
N LYS A 315 13.52 7.56 -1.94
CA LYS A 315 13.40 8.68 -2.88
C LYS A 315 12.11 9.46 -2.66
N ALA A 316 10.99 8.75 -2.51
CA ALA A 316 9.69 9.34 -2.20
C ALA A 316 9.69 10.09 -0.86
N TYR A 317 10.05 9.40 0.24
CA TYR A 317 10.09 10.01 1.58
C TYR A 317 11.08 11.16 1.66
N ASN A 318 12.22 11.10 0.95
CA ASN A 318 13.16 12.22 0.94
C ASN A 318 12.57 13.42 0.20
N GLY A 319 11.89 13.23 -0.93
CA GLY A 319 11.19 14.31 -1.64
C GLY A 319 10.11 14.97 -0.77
N GLU A 320 9.27 14.17 -0.12
CA GLU A 320 8.27 14.69 0.82
C GLU A 320 8.92 15.40 2.02
N TYR A 321 9.99 14.83 2.56
CA TYR A 321 10.73 15.43 3.68
C TYR A 321 11.34 16.79 3.31
N GLN A 322 11.91 16.93 2.11
CA GLN A 322 12.37 18.23 1.62
C GLN A 322 11.21 19.23 1.50
N GLY A 323 10.04 18.80 1.05
CA GLY A 323 8.84 19.65 1.02
C GLY A 323 8.39 20.11 2.41
N LEU A 324 8.55 19.27 3.44
CA LEU A 324 8.27 19.62 4.84
C LEU A 324 9.34 20.54 5.46
N LEU A 325 10.58 20.49 4.95
CA LEU A 325 11.67 21.38 5.36
C LEU A 325 11.63 22.73 4.64
N ASP A 326 10.90 22.84 3.53
CA ASP A 326 10.73 24.09 2.80
C ASP A 326 9.87 25.08 3.61
N GLU A 327 10.50 26.18 4.04
CA GLU A 327 9.86 27.19 4.87
C GLU A 327 8.68 27.89 4.17
N GLN A 328 8.74 28.06 2.84
CA GLN A 328 7.68 28.74 2.09
C GLN A 328 6.45 27.85 1.96
N LEU A 329 6.65 26.56 1.64
CA LEU A 329 5.57 25.58 1.58
C LEU A 329 4.89 25.42 2.94
N MET A 330 5.68 25.30 4.02
CA MET A 330 5.13 25.17 5.37
C MET A 330 4.43 26.46 5.83
N ALA A 331 4.94 27.64 5.50
CA ALA A 331 4.27 28.91 5.80
C ALA A 331 2.92 29.03 5.09
N GLU A 332 2.85 28.60 3.82
CA GLU A 332 1.59 28.57 3.07
C GLU A 332 0.59 27.60 3.68
N ARG A 333 1.02 26.38 4.07
CA ARG A 333 0.15 25.42 4.78
C ARG A 333 -0.37 25.97 6.11
N LYS A 334 0.49 26.62 6.88
CA LYS A 334 0.09 27.28 8.14
C LYS A 334 -0.96 28.35 7.92
N LYS A 335 -0.79 29.16 6.86
CA LYS A 335 -1.76 30.19 6.47
C LYS A 335 -3.09 29.60 6.03
N GLN A 336 -3.08 28.56 5.19
CA GLN A 336 -4.30 27.86 4.75
C GLN A 336 -5.10 27.32 5.94
N GLU A 337 -4.43 26.71 6.93
CA GLU A 337 -5.09 26.27 8.15
C GLU A 337 -5.67 27.45 8.95
N ALA A 338 -4.90 28.54 9.13
CA ALA A 338 -5.37 29.72 9.86
C ALA A 338 -6.60 30.37 9.19
N ASP A 339 -6.59 30.48 7.87
CA ASP A 339 -7.71 31.00 7.08
C ASP A 339 -8.95 30.11 7.23
N PHE A 340 -8.78 28.78 7.23
CA PHE A 340 -9.89 27.85 7.44
C PHE A 340 -10.45 27.93 8.87
N ARG A 341 -9.58 27.99 9.89
CA ARG A 341 -9.98 28.21 11.28
C ARG A 341 -10.75 29.52 11.46
N ALA A 342 -10.32 30.59 10.80
CA ALA A 342 -11.02 31.87 10.84
C ALA A 342 -12.43 31.79 10.24
N LYS A 343 -12.62 31.03 9.15
CA LYS A 343 -13.95 30.78 8.57
C LYS A 343 -14.87 30.01 9.52
N ILE A 344 -14.33 29.01 10.24
CA ILE A 344 -15.07 28.29 11.28
C ILE A 344 -15.44 29.22 12.43
N GLY A 345 -14.50 30.04 12.90
CA GLY A 345 -14.71 30.99 14.00
C GLY A 345 -15.72 32.10 13.68
N ALA A 346 -15.87 32.47 12.40
CA ALA A 346 -16.86 33.45 11.95
C ALA A 346 -18.31 32.93 11.98
N ASN A 347 -18.51 31.61 12.07
CA ASN A 347 -19.82 30.99 12.19
C ASN A 347 -20.02 30.43 13.61
N PRO A 348 -20.93 30.98 14.44
CA PRO A 348 -21.12 30.53 15.82
C PRO A 348 -21.49 29.04 15.96
N GLU A 349 -22.25 28.47 15.01
CA GLU A 349 -22.62 27.07 15.01
C GLU A 349 -21.41 26.17 14.74
N TRP A 350 -20.63 26.49 13.70
CA TRP A 350 -19.41 25.75 13.38
C TRP A 350 -18.34 25.92 14.44
N GLN A 351 -18.19 27.11 15.02
CA GLN A 351 -17.25 27.34 16.11
C GLN A 351 -17.60 26.48 17.33
N LYS A 352 -18.90 26.38 17.67
CA LYS A 352 -19.36 25.52 18.75
C LYS A 352 -19.09 24.03 18.47
N GLN A 353 -19.27 23.59 17.23
CA GLN A 353 -19.15 22.18 16.85
C GLN A 353 -17.71 21.73 16.59
N PHE A 354 -16.89 22.58 15.95
CA PHE A 354 -15.59 22.19 15.38
C PHE A 354 -14.41 23.01 15.90
N GLY A 355 -14.65 24.12 16.61
CA GLY A 355 -13.59 25.06 17.02
C GLY A 355 -12.47 24.43 17.85
N GLY A 356 -12.78 23.36 18.61
CA GLY A 356 -11.81 22.61 19.42
C GLY A 356 -11.04 21.50 18.70
N ALA A 357 -11.38 21.16 17.45
CA ALA A 357 -10.84 19.98 16.77
C ALA A 357 -9.31 20.04 16.59
N TRP A 358 -8.76 21.21 16.22
CA TRP A 358 -7.31 21.40 16.08
C TRP A 358 -6.56 21.18 17.38
N ASP A 359 -7.09 21.69 18.50
CA ASP A 359 -6.44 21.53 19.80
C ASP A 359 -6.45 20.07 20.25
N THR A 360 -7.55 19.34 19.99
CA THR A 360 -7.61 17.89 20.21
C THR A 360 -6.56 17.15 19.37
N ILE A 361 -6.48 17.43 18.06
CA ILE A 361 -5.49 16.81 17.17
C ILE A 361 -4.07 17.13 17.63
N LYS A 362 -3.79 18.36 18.04
CA LYS A 362 -2.50 18.78 18.56
C LYS A 362 -2.12 18.05 19.84
N THR A 363 -3.04 17.92 20.80
CA THR A 363 -2.82 17.17 22.04
C THR A 363 -2.51 15.70 21.74
N LEU A 364 -3.28 15.07 20.85
CA LEU A 364 -3.06 13.67 20.46
C LEU A 364 -1.73 13.49 19.70
N THR A 365 -1.37 14.44 18.84
CA THR A 365 -0.11 14.42 18.08
C THR A 365 1.09 14.57 19.02
N THR A 366 1.02 15.48 19.99
CA THR A 366 2.03 15.62 21.04
C THR A 366 2.19 14.33 21.85
N LYS A 367 1.08 13.71 22.26
CA LYS A 367 1.10 12.42 22.99
C LYS A 367 1.69 11.30 22.13
N ARG A 368 1.38 11.26 20.83
CA ARG A 368 1.95 10.31 19.88
C ARG A 368 3.46 10.48 19.76
N ALA A 369 3.96 11.71 19.70
CA ALA A 369 5.39 12.01 19.63
C ALA A 369 6.18 11.45 20.83
N GLN A 370 5.63 11.55 22.04
CA GLN A 370 6.27 11.06 23.27
C GLN A 370 6.57 9.55 23.25
N VAL A 371 5.78 8.76 22.52
CA VAL A 371 5.94 7.30 22.43
C VAL A 371 6.39 6.82 21.05
N ALA A 372 6.58 7.75 20.09
CA ALA A 372 6.85 7.41 18.69
C ALA A 372 8.14 6.61 18.53
N LYS A 373 9.23 7.09 19.14
CA LYS A 373 10.54 6.46 19.06
C LYS A 373 10.56 5.01 19.59
N PRO A 374 10.18 4.74 20.87
CA PRO A 374 10.15 3.36 21.37
C PRO A 374 9.18 2.47 20.59
N ARG A 375 7.99 2.98 20.21
CA ARG A 375 7.03 2.19 19.41
C ARG A 375 7.59 1.80 18.05
N PHE A 376 8.27 2.73 17.37
CA PHE A 376 8.85 2.51 16.05
C PHE A 376 9.98 1.47 16.10
N TYR A 377 10.97 1.67 16.98
CA TYR A 377 12.16 0.83 17.02
C TYR A 377 11.92 -0.56 17.62
N ARG A 378 11.00 -0.70 18.60
CA ARG A 378 10.56 -2.03 19.08
C ARG A 378 9.83 -2.82 17.99
N GLY A 379 9.13 -2.13 17.09
CA GLY A 379 8.43 -2.76 15.97
C GLY A 379 9.33 -3.28 14.86
N LEU A 380 10.64 -3.02 14.88
CA LEU A 380 11.54 -3.44 13.80
C LEU A 380 11.78 -4.95 13.75
N PHE A 381 11.65 -5.65 14.88
CA PHE A 381 11.81 -7.10 14.94
C PHE A 381 10.79 -7.83 14.05
N THR A 382 9.56 -7.29 13.94
CA THR A 382 8.48 -7.90 13.14
C THR A 382 8.49 -7.40 11.68
N ARG A 383 9.62 -6.94 11.15
CA ARG A 383 9.80 -6.46 9.77
C ARG A 383 10.68 -7.41 8.92
N SER A 384 10.70 -8.69 9.27
CA SER A 384 11.12 -9.76 8.37
C SER A 384 9.89 -10.56 7.96
N ASP A 385 9.95 -11.28 6.85
CA ASP A 385 8.80 -12.06 6.37
C ASP A 385 8.44 -13.17 7.37
N LEU A 386 9.44 -13.89 7.89
CA LEU A 386 9.22 -14.97 8.86
C LEU A 386 8.70 -14.46 10.20
N THR A 387 9.22 -13.36 10.74
CA THR A 387 8.72 -12.79 12.00
C THR A 387 7.31 -12.22 11.84
N GLN A 388 7.00 -11.66 10.67
CA GLN A 388 5.65 -11.19 10.35
C GLN A 388 4.67 -12.36 10.18
N LEU A 389 5.07 -13.46 9.52
CA LEU A 389 4.25 -14.68 9.41
C LEU A 389 3.93 -15.27 10.77
N ALA A 390 4.93 -15.37 11.65
CA ALA A 390 4.75 -15.86 13.02
C ALA A 390 3.77 -14.98 13.81
N ARG A 391 3.97 -13.67 13.75
CA ARG A 391 3.07 -12.70 14.39
C ARG A 391 1.65 -12.81 13.86
N THR A 392 1.47 -12.84 12.54
CA THR A 392 0.15 -12.98 11.92
C THR A 392 -0.54 -14.28 12.35
N LEU A 393 0.19 -15.38 12.43
CA LEU A 393 -0.33 -16.67 12.89
C LEU A 393 -0.81 -16.62 14.35
N VAL A 394 -0.02 -16.01 15.24
CA VAL A 394 -0.37 -15.84 16.67
C VAL A 394 -1.63 -14.98 16.80
N PHE A 395 -1.71 -13.84 16.11
CA PHE A 395 -2.91 -13.01 16.13
C PHE A 395 -4.10 -13.72 15.48
N TYR A 396 -3.91 -14.43 14.37
CA TYR A 396 -4.98 -15.15 13.67
C TYR A 396 -5.75 -16.09 14.60
N VAL A 397 -5.06 -16.93 15.36
CA VAL A 397 -5.72 -17.90 16.25
C VAL A 397 -6.36 -17.27 17.49
N ILE A 398 -5.93 -16.06 17.87
CA ILE A 398 -6.51 -15.28 18.98
C ILE A 398 -7.74 -14.53 18.49
N GLU A 399 -7.64 -13.84 17.36
CA GLU A 399 -8.72 -13.00 16.81
C GLU A 399 -9.89 -13.84 16.29
N THR A 400 -9.63 -14.97 15.63
CA THR A 400 -10.71 -15.84 15.09
C THR A 400 -11.61 -16.46 16.16
N LYS A 401 -11.21 -16.45 17.44
CA LYS A 401 -12.05 -16.87 18.56
C LYS A 401 -12.99 -15.79 19.08
N LYS A 402 -12.69 -14.53 18.79
CA LYS A 402 -13.52 -13.41 19.24
C LYS A 402 -14.73 -13.27 18.32
N PRO A 403 -15.83 -12.69 18.83
CA PRO A 403 -16.89 -12.16 17.96
C PRO A 403 -16.29 -11.24 16.91
N ASP A 404 -16.81 -11.28 15.69
CA ASP A 404 -16.20 -10.60 14.54
C ASP A 404 -16.00 -9.09 14.76
N GLY A 405 -16.96 -8.43 15.41
CA GLY A 405 -16.89 -7.01 15.76
C GLY A 405 -15.85 -6.64 16.83
N ASP A 406 -15.31 -7.62 17.55
CA ASP A 406 -14.28 -7.45 18.57
C ASP A 406 -12.86 -7.79 18.05
N ARG A 407 -12.76 -8.22 16.79
CA ARG A 407 -11.49 -8.57 16.16
C ARG A 407 -10.69 -7.33 15.78
N LEU A 408 -9.37 -7.50 15.69
CA LEU A 408 -8.50 -6.51 15.08
C LEU A 408 -8.79 -6.36 13.57
N ASP A 409 -8.60 -5.15 13.06
CA ASP A 409 -8.72 -4.87 11.62
C ASP A 409 -7.82 -5.82 10.81
N GLY A 410 -8.33 -6.36 9.70
CA GLY A 410 -7.66 -7.38 8.89
C GLY A 410 -7.84 -8.83 9.37
N TYR A 411 -8.55 -9.05 10.48
CA TYR A 411 -8.93 -10.38 10.98
C TYR A 411 -10.46 -10.57 10.99
N HIS A 412 -11.22 -9.65 10.39
CA HIS A 412 -12.66 -9.81 10.23
C HIS A 412 -12.98 -10.97 9.29
N GLU A 413 -14.18 -11.54 9.42
CA GLU A 413 -14.63 -12.69 8.64
C GLU A 413 -14.49 -12.46 7.12
N SER A 414 -14.73 -11.22 6.67
CA SER A 414 -14.55 -10.72 5.31
C SER A 414 -13.11 -10.77 4.77
N ASP A 415 -12.11 -10.75 5.66
CA ASP A 415 -10.69 -10.70 5.33
C ASP A 415 -9.99 -12.06 5.46
N LEU A 416 -10.58 -13.02 6.20
CA LEU A 416 -9.90 -14.27 6.58
C LEU A 416 -9.43 -15.10 5.39
N ASP A 417 -10.18 -15.13 4.28
CA ASP A 417 -9.75 -15.85 3.09
C ASP A 417 -8.48 -15.26 2.46
N ALA A 418 -8.41 -13.93 2.34
CA ALA A 418 -7.25 -13.24 1.81
C ALA A 418 -6.05 -13.41 2.76
N LEU A 419 -6.30 -13.31 4.06
CA LEU A 419 -5.29 -13.52 5.08
C LEU A 419 -4.71 -14.95 5.03
N ARG A 420 -5.56 -15.98 4.92
CA ARG A 420 -5.14 -17.38 4.76
C ARG A 420 -4.37 -17.60 3.47
N PHE A 421 -4.81 -16.99 2.36
CA PHE A 421 -4.14 -17.09 1.07
C PHE A 421 -2.68 -16.59 1.15
N GLN A 422 -2.45 -15.46 1.83
CA GLN A 422 -1.09 -14.97 2.09
C GLN A 422 -0.33 -15.82 3.11
N LEU A 423 -0.97 -16.16 4.23
CA LEU A 423 -0.34 -16.92 5.32
C LEU A 423 0.13 -18.30 4.87
N PHE A 424 -0.55 -18.92 3.91
CA PHE A 424 -0.21 -20.24 3.37
C PHE A 424 0.50 -20.17 2.01
N SER A 425 0.98 -18.98 1.62
CA SER A 425 1.74 -18.81 0.39
C SER A 425 2.94 -19.76 0.34
N PRO A 426 3.14 -20.52 -0.76
CA PRO A 426 4.33 -21.32 -1.00
C PRO A 426 5.49 -20.51 -1.58
N ALA A 427 5.37 -19.18 -1.64
CA ALA A 427 6.44 -18.32 -2.12
C ALA A 427 7.76 -18.61 -1.37
N PRO A 428 8.91 -18.59 -2.07
CA PRO A 428 10.20 -18.82 -1.44
C PRO A 428 10.47 -17.83 -0.32
N LEU A 429 10.93 -18.34 0.82
CA LEU A 429 11.50 -17.56 1.92
C LEU A 429 12.99 -17.87 2.00
N TYR A 430 13.82 -16.88 2.32
CA TYR A 430 15.27 -16.98 2.26
C TYR A 430 15.88 -16.89 3.67
N PRO A 431 16.10 -18.00 4.39
CA PRO A 431 16.48 -17.98 5.82
C PRO A 431 17.77 -17.19 6.11
N GLU A 432 18.77 -17.23 5.25
CA GLU A 432 20.01 -16.47 5.48
C GLU A 432 19.81 -14.96 5.32
N MET A 433 18.94 -14.53 4.39
CA MET A 433 18.55 -13.13 4.27
C MET A 433 17.77 -12.70 5.52
N GLU A 434 16.82 -13.53 5.95
CA GLU A 434 16.00 -13.30 7.14
C GLU A 434 16.85 -13.19 8.42
N LYS A 435 17.91 -14.01 8.57
CA LYS A 435 18.89 -13.88 9.66
C LYS A 435 19.59 -12.52 9.62
N ALA A 436 20.11 -12.12 8.46
CA ALA A 436 20.80 -10.85 8.30
C ALA A 436 19.88 -9.67 8.63
N VAL A 437 18.63 -9.73 8.15
CA VAL A 437 17.55 -8.79 8.43
C VAL A 437 17.24 -8.70 9.92
N VAL A 438 16.90 -9.80 10.58
CA VAL A 438 16.50 -9.79 11.99
C VAL A 438 17.65 -9.28 12.87
N ALA A 439 18.87 -9.78 12.65
CA ALA A 439 20.05 -9.35 13.40
C ALA A 439 20.35 -7.86 13.19
N GLY A 440 20.32 -7.41 11.94
CA GLY A 440 20.61 -6.02 11.59
C GLY A 440 19.56 -5.04 12.12
N MET A 441 18.28 -5.39 12.06
CA MET A 441 17.18 -4.54 12.53
C MET A 441 17.13 -4.46 14.06
N LEU A 442 17.42 -5.55 14.76
CA LEU A 442 17.60 -5.53 16.22
C LEU A 442 18.81 -4.69 16.64
N LYS A 443 19.90 -4.73 15.86
CA LYS A 443 21.05 -3.84 16.11
C LYS A 443 20.66 -2.37 16.01
N LEU A 444 19.91 -1.97 14.98
CA LEU A 444 19.38 -0.60 14.88
C LEU A 444 18.49 -0.24 16.08
N ALA A 445 17.62 -1.17 16.50
CA ALA A 445 16.76 -0.93 17.66
C ALA A 445 17.58 -0.70 18.95
N ILE A 446 18.66 -1.46 19.16
CA ILE A 446 19.59 -1.26 20.29
C ILE A 446 20.31 0.09 20.18
N GLU A 447 20.78 0.48 19.00
CA GLU A 447 21.44 1.78 18.79
C GLU A 447 20.51 2.96 19.13
N GLU A 448 19.21 2.80 18.91
CA GLU A 448 18.24 3.87 19.07
C GLU A 448 17.57 3.93 20.44
N LEU A 449 17.33 2.77 21.06
CA LEU A 449 16.65 2.66 22.37
C LEU A 449 17.62 2.40 23.53
N GLY A 450 18.85 2.00 23.23
CA GLY A 450 19.81 1.50 24.21
C GLY A 450 19.59 0.03 24.55
N PRO A 451 20.63 -0.65 25.06
CA PRO A 451 20.56 -2.07 25.43
C PRO A 451 19.67 -2.35 26.66
N ASP A 452 19.31 -1.30 27.41
CA ASP A 452 18.49 -1.40 28.61
C ASP A 452 16.97 -1.33 28.35
N ASP A 453 16.55 -1.12 27.10
CA ASP A 453 15.13 -1.11 26.75
C ASP A 453 14.44 -2.43 27.17
N PRO A 454 13.33 -2.38 27.93
CA PRO A 454 12.71 -3.57 28.48
C PRO A 454 12.27 -4.59 27.42
N PHE A 455 11.82 -4.13 26.25
CA PHE A 455 11.39 -5.01 25.17
C PHE A 455 12.59 -5.71 24.52
N LEU A 456 13.68 -4.97 24.27
CA LEU A 456 14.90 -5.55 23.71
C LEU A 456 15.54 -6.55 24.68
N LYS A 457 15.57 -6.25 25.99
CA LYS A 457 16.03 -7.20 27.01
C LYS A 457 15.22 -8.49 27.01
N ALA A 458 13.88 -8.39 26.92
CA ALA A 458 13.00 -9.55 26.92
C ALA A 458 13.22 -10.43 25.67
N ILE A 459 13.34 -9.83 24.49
CA ILE A 459 13.52 -10.58 23.24
C ILE A 459 14.94 -11.16 23.12
N LEU A 460 15.97 -10.38 23.47
CA LEU A 460 17.36 -10.84 23.36
C LEU A 460 17.72 -11.87 24.42
N ASN A 461 17.12 -11.78 25.62
CA ASN A 461 17.35 -12.71 26.73
C ASN A 461 18.86 -13.00 26.98
N GLY A 462 19.69 -11.96 26.94
CA GLY A 462 21.15 -12.05 27.13
C GLY A 462 21.97 -12.41 25.89
N GLN A 463 21.32 -12.68 24.75
CA GLN A 463 21.98 -12.97 23.48
C GLN A 463 22.33 -11.69 22.70
N THR A 464 23.29 -11.78 21.79
CA THR A 464 23.48 -10.76 20.76
C THR A 464 22.40 -10.87 19.68
N PRO A 465 22.10 -9.79 18.93
CA PRO A 465 21.19 -9.87 17.78
C PRO A 465 21.51 -10.99 16.80
N GLN A 466 22.80 -11.24 16.53
CA GLN A 466 23.25 -12.31 15.63
C GLN A 466 22.97 -13.70 16.19
N GLN A 467 23.21 -13.91 17.49
CA GLN A 467 22.92 -15.17 18.17
C GLN A 467 21.42 -15.48 18.15
N LEU A 468 20.60 -14.49 18.54
CA LEU A 468 19.14 -14.63 18.52
C LEU A 468 18.64 -14.94 17.10
N ALA A 469 19.03 -14.13 16.10
CA ALA A 469 18.60 -14.33 14.72
C ALA A 469 19.01 -15.73 14.19
N SER A 470 20.24 -16.15 14.46
CA SER A 470 20.73 -17.48 14.05
C SER A 470 19.94 -18.61 14.70
N GLN A 471 19.57 -18.46 15.98
CA GLN A 471 18.73 -19.41 16.69
C GLN A 471 17.33 -19.46 16.11
N VAL A 472 16.60 -18.34 16.12
CA VAL A 472 15.17 -18.33 15.80
C VAL A 472 14.91 -18.67 14.33
N ILE A 473 15.70 -18.10 13.41
CA ILE A 473 15.55 -18.38 11.97
C ILE A 473 16.18 -19.72 11.58
N GLY A 474 17.23 -20.17 12.27
CA GLY A 474 17.85 -21.48 11.98
C GLY A 474 17.00 -22.67 12.43
N GLN A 475 16.15 -22.48 13.43
CA GLN A 475 15.33 -23.55 14.02
C GLN A 475 13.85 -23.47 13.64
N THR A 476 13.36 -22.33 13.15
CA THR A 476 11.97 -22.20 12.69
C THR A 476 11.66 -23.17 11.54
N LYS A 477 10.41 -23.61 11.52
CA LYS A 477 9.78 -24.45 10.51
C LYS A 477 8.68 -23.70 9.78
N LEU A 478 8.48 -22.41 10.06
CA LEU A 478 7.47 -21.57 9.39
C LEU A 478 7.75 -21.35 7.89
N THR A 479 8.91 -21.75 7.37
CA THR A 479 9.15 -21.82 5.92
C THR A 479 8.21 -22.81 5.24
N ASP A 480 7.73 -23.84 5.95
CA ASP A 480 6.78 -24.82 5.43
C ASP A 480 5.34 -24.28 5.49
N PRO A 481 4.65 -24.10 4.33
CA PRO A 481 3.24 -23.72 4.29
C PRO A 481 2.33 -24.72 5.01
N ALA A 482 2.67 -26.02 4.99
CA ALA A 482 1.85 -27.06 5.62
C ALA A 482 1.85 -26.92 7.14
N LEU A 483 3.00 -26.57 7.75
CA LEU A 483 3.06 -26.27 9.18
C LEU A 483 2.26 -25.02 9.52
N ARG A 484 2.41 -23.93 8.75
CA ARG A 484 1.63 -22.69 8.96
C ARG A 484 0.13 -22.97 8.92
N LYS A 485 -0.32 -23.78 7.96
CA LYS A 485 -1.70 -24.24 7.85
C LYS A 485 -2.13 -25.09 9.05
N SER A 486 -1.33 -26.08 9.43
CA SER A 486 -1.62 -26.95 10.59
C SER A 486 -1.74 -26.16 11.90
N LEU A 487 -0.89 -25.15 12.11
CA LEU A 487 -0.95 -24.29 13.29
C LEU A 487 -2.20 -23.39 13.28
N ALA A 488 -2.55 -22.84 12.13
CA ALA A 488 -3.75 -22.00 11.98
C ALA A 488 -5.04 -22.82 12.20
N GLU A 489 -5.12 -24.02 11.62
CA GLU A 489 -6.28 -24.92 11.76
C GLU A 489 -6.37 -25.56 13.15
N GLY A 490 -5.22 -25.86 13.78
CA GLY A 490 -5.15 -26.35 15.16
C GLY A 490 -5.48 -25.29 16.22
N GLY A 491 -5.62 -24.03 15.82
CA GLY A 491 -6.02 -22.90 16.66
C GLY A 491 -5.02 -22.59 17.78
N GLU A 492 -5.49 -21.84 18.79
CA GLU A 492 -4.64 -21.34 19.87
C GLU A 492 -3.91 -22.46 20.64
N ALA A 493 -4.54 -23.64 20.76
CA ALA A 493 -3.92 -24.76 21.45
C ALA A 493 -2.69 -25.30 20.70
N ALA A 494 -2.73 -25.33 19.36
CA ALA A 494 -1.58 -25.73 18.55
C ALA A 494 -0.48 -24.67 18.59
N VAL A 495 -0.84 -23.39 18.44
CA VAL A 495 0.11 -22.27 18.51
C VAL A 495 0.81 -22.20 19.87
N ARG A 496 0.08 -22.31 20.99
CA ARG A 496 0.68 -22.30 22.34
C ARG A 496 1.58 -23.49 22.64
N LYS A 497 1.34 -24.64 22.00
CA LYS A 497 2.18 -25.84 22.13
C LYS A 497 3.31 -25.89 21.12
N SER A 498 3.40 -24.92 20.21
CA SER A 498 4.43 -24.88 19.19
C SER A 498 5.81 -24.80 19.83
N ALA A 499 6.71 -25.65 19.35
CA ALA A 499 8.14 -25.58 19.67
C ALA A 499 8.90 -24.68 18.69
N ASP A 500 8.22 -24.04 17.75
CA ASP A 500 8.83 -23.12 16.80
C ASP A 500 9.26 -21.82 17.51
N PRO A 501 10.55 -21.46 17.48
CA PRO A 501 11.07 -20.34 18.27
C PRO A 501 10.63 -18.96 17.78
N LEU A 502 10.03 -18.83 16.59
CA LEU A 502 9.40 -17.57 16.17
C LEU A 502 7.97 -17.44 16.67
N VAL A 503 7.31 -18.57 16.94
CA VAL A 503 5.95 -18.61 17.48
C VAL A 503 5.96 -18.41 19.00
N GLN A 504 6.99 -18.94 19.67
CA GLN A 504 7.27 -18.70 21.09
C GLN A 504 7.70 -17.25 21.31
#